data_AF-A0A2H3BVL7-F1
#
_entry.id   AF-A0A2H3BVL7-F1
#
_cell.length_a   1.000
_cell.length_b   1.000
_cell.length_c   1.000
_cell.angle_alpha   90.00
_cell.angle_beta   90.00
_cell.angle_gamma   90.00
#
_symmetry.space_group_name_H-M   'P 1'
#
loop_
_entity.id
_entity.type
_entity.pdbx_description
1 polymer ?
#
loop_
_entity_poly.entity_id
_entity_poly.type
_entity_poly.pdbx_seq_one_letter_code
_entity_poly.pdbx_strand_id
1 'polypeptide(L)'
;MSGWPSDLHISSDLKLQPVIPKFHEPAHKAERHHKFSCNLVKGLGNCDCEGPECIWGGHNNLGNLMKTMGPGSCHDVLDNHFSFWNWLKYIGMGKALIQKYKAAIWERNVQVEGHRGLSTNLPVDLVAQWDLLCVEWENDTFPKSVENPFHVDGEFLSKKEVEKELEEEEEERKHKGGVVRHATSADKFLILGLELEESQRKVRTMAAKHTNKTLTESQDTSLMDQRNAWAPLRGIYLLGLLQYLADIHESNGLSLEDTDLNLEAIKLWLPSSVPADSQGSVCIEGLPDMEDRLWTVQCNDALQGIWHMLHLKLRMVQFKNKNTRGQQATGNRRLGS
;
A
#
# COMPACT_ATOMS: atom_id res chain seq x y z
N MET A 1 23.32 12.92 34.75
CA MET A 1 24.22 14.07 34.47
C MET A 1 24.99 14.57 35.71
N SER A 2 25.09 13.80 36.81
CA SER A 2 25.89 14.21 37.96
C SER A 2 27.38 14.08 37.62
N GLY A 3 28.06 15.21 37.41
CA GLY A 3 29.49 15.27 37.08
C GLY A 3 29.84 16.14 35.86
N TRP A 4 28.84 16.66 35.14
CA TRP A 4 29.08 17.62 34.06
C TRP A 4 29.18 19.05 34.61
N PRO A 5 29.96 19.94 34.00
CA PRO A 5 29.92 21.37 34.30
C PRO A 5 28.49 21.92 34.22
N SER A 6 28.13 22.81 35.14
CA SER A 6 26.79 23.42 35.22
C SER A 6 26.35 24.07 33.90
N ASP A 7 27.30 24.61 33.15
CA ASP A 7 27.05 25.32 31.88
C ASP A 7 26.72 24.37 30.73
N LEU A 8 26.98 23.06 30.91
CA LEU A 8 26.61 22.00 29.96
C LEU A 8 25.34 21.27 30.40
N HIS A 9 24.74 21.65 31.52
CA HIS A 9 23.45 21.10 31.91
C HIS A 9 22.39 21.60 30.93
N ILE A 10 21.63 20.66 30.39
CA ILE A 10 20.47 20.96 29.58
C ILE A 10 19.47 21.71 30.47
N SER A 11 19.01 22.88 30.02
CA SER A 11 17.97 23.64 30.71
C SER A 11 16.74 22.75 30.94
N SER A 12 16.14 22.84 32.13
CA SER A 12 14.88 22.15 32.45
C SER A 12 13.74 22.52 31.50
N ASP A 13 13.83 23.67 30.85
CA ASP A 13 12.81 24.19 29.94
C ASP A 13 13.00 23.67 28.49
N LEU A 14 14.11 22.97 28.20
CA LEU A 14 14.38 22.45 26.88
C LEU A 14 13.48 21.26 26.58
N LYS A 15 12.58 21.42 25.61
CA LYS A 15 11.76 20.34 25.07
C LYS A 15 12.51 19.63 23.96
N LEU A 16 12.83 18.36 24.18
CA LEU A 16 13.47 17.51 23.18
C LEU A 16 12.41 16.63 22.51
N GLN A 17 12.43 16.59 21.19
CA GLN A 17 11.61 15.68 20.39
C GLN A 17 12.51 14.73 19.60
N PRO A 18 12.39 13.41 19.78
CA PRO A 18 13.13 12.46 18.97
C PRO A 18 12.59 12.43 17.55
N VAL A 19 13.50 12.29 16.59
CA VAL A 19 13.20 12.15 15.17
C VAL A 19 14.02 11.01 14.59
N ILE A 20 13.42 10.28 13.64
CA ILE A 20 14.11 9.25 12.88
C ILE A 20 14.45 9.85 11.51
N PRO A 21 15.73 9.83 11.09
CA PRO A 21 16.12 10.25 9.74
C PRO A 21 15.39 9.44 8.65
N LYS A 22 15.08 10.09 7.53
CA LYS A 22 14.17 9.54 6.50
C LYS A 22 14.68 8.24 5.88
N PHE A 23 15.98 8.08 5.71
CA PHE A 23 16.59 6.88 5.13
C PHE A 23 16.49 5.67 6.08
N HIS A 24 16.48 5.93 7.39
CA HIS A 24 16.40 4.90 8.40
C HIS A 24 14.97 4.49 8.75
N GLU A 25 13.98 5.34 8.50
CA GLU A 25 12.55 5.07 8.76
C GLU A 25 12.09 3.67 8.30
N PRO A 26 12.42 3.18 7.07
CA PRO A 26 11.97 1.85 6.62
C PRO A 26 12.66 0.68 7.33
N ALA A 27 13.82 0.89 7.96
CA ALA A 27 14.57 -0.15 8.66
C ALA A 27 14.05 -0.42 10.09
N HIS A 28 13.17 0.45 10.59
CA HIS A 28 12.49 0.26 11.86
C HIS A 28 11.13 -0.44 11.65
N LYS A 29 10.52 -1.01 12.71
CA LYS A 29 9.19 -1.65 12.63
C LYS A 29 8.09 -0.59 12.51
N ALA A 30 7.43 -0.46 11.36
CA ALA A 30 6.50 0.62 10.98
C ALA A 30 5.43 1.10 12.00
N GLU A 31 5.14 0.31 13.05
CA GLU A 31 4.13 0.63 14.05
C GLU A 31 4.48 1.91 14.83
N ARG A 32 3.57 2.90 14.82
CA ARG A 32 3.70 4.20 15.54
C ARG A 32 4.87 5.10 15.12
N HIS A 33 5.50 4.83 13.99
CA HIS A 33 6.64 5.62 13.49
C HIS A 33 6.33 7.06 13.12
N HIS A 34 5.08 7.33 12.73
CA HIS A 34 4.62 8.66 12.35
C HIS A 34 4.96 9.73 13.41
N LYS A 35 5.02 9.36 14.70
CA LYS A 35 5.39 10.26 15.82
C LYS A 35 6.84 10.77 15.74
N PHE A 36 7.71 10.05 15.01
CA PHE A 36 9.12 10.35 14.84
C PHE A 36 9.46 10.86 13.43
N SER A 37 8.46 11.00 12.55
CA SER A 37 8.67 11.40 11.17
C SER A 37 9.18 12.84 11.07
N CYS A 38 10.28 13.05 10.36
CA CYS A 38 10.80 14.39 10.08
C CYS A 38 9.77 15.30 9.37
N ASN A 39 8.81 14.73 8.65
CA ASN A 39 7.78 15.50 7.94
C ASN A 39 6.68 16.05 8.86
N LEU A 40 6.50 15.46 10.04
CA LEU A 40 5.39 15.77 10.96
C LEU A 40 5.85 16.54 12.21
N VAL A 41 7.12 16.94 12.27
CA VAL A 41 7.67 17.77 13.36
C VAL A 41 7.52 19.25 13.01
N LYS A 42 6.76 19.96 13.85
CA LYS A 42 6.56 21.40 13.72
C LYS A 42 7.89 22.14 13.71
N GLY A 43 8.11 22.96 12.68
CA GLY A 43 9.31 23.80 12.56
C GLY A 43 10.55 23.11 11.97
N LEU A 44 10.56 21.79 11.79
CA LEU A 44 11.70 21.09 11.18
C LEU A 44 11.80 21.34 9.66
N GLY A 45 10.66 21.61 9.01
CA GLY A 45 10.56 21.82 7.57
C GLY A 45 10.87 20.55 6.76
N ASN A 46 11.12 20.71 5.46
CA ASN A 46 11.50 19.58 4.60
C ASN A 46 12.99 19.21 4.79
N CYS A 47 13.29 18.59 5.93
CA CYS A 47 14.61 18.05 6.26
C CYS A 47 14.57 16.51 6.19
N ASP A 48 15.67 15.88 5.81
CA ASP A 48 15.83 14.42 5.86
C ASP A 48 16.58 13.93 7.10
N CYS A 49 17.24 14.86 7.81
CA CYS A 49 18.11 14.60 8.95
C CYS A 49 19.29 13.66 8.65
N GLU A 50 19.65 13.47 7.38
CA GLU A 50 20.74 12.58 6.90
C GLU A 50 22.12 13.27 6.85
N GLY A 51 22.20 14.51 7.34
CA GLY A 51 23.41 15.31 7.35
C GLY A 51 24.62 14.61 8.01
N PRO A 52 24.45 13.97 9.18
CA PRO A 52 25.50 13.19 9.84
C PRO A 52 26.03 12.02 9.01
N GLU A 53 25.21 11.42 8.16
CA GLU A 53 25.55 10.27 7.33
C GLU A 53 26.13 10.69 5.97
N CYS A 54 25.66 11.82 5.42
CA CYS A 54 26.14 12.37 4.15
C CYS A 54 27.63 12.76 4.17
N ILE A 55 28.20 13.00 5.36
CA ILE A 55 29.64 13.30 5.50
C ILE A 55 30.51 12.16 4.98
N TRP A 56 30.08 10.90 5.14
CA TRP A 56 30.87 9.74 4.79
C TRP A 56 31.09 9.63 3.27
N GLY A 57 30.11 10.04 2.45
CA GLY A 57 30.24 10.02 0.99
C GLY A 57 31.46 10.78 0.48
N GLY A 58 31.76 11.95 1.06
CA GLY A 58 32.93 12.75 0.70
C GLY A 58 34.25 12.23 1.28
N HIS A 59 34.20 11.49 2.40
CA HIS A 59 35.37 11.05 3.16
C HIS A 59 35.73 9.59 2.96
N ASN A 60 34.88 8.79 2.30
CA ASN A 60 35.13 7.36 2.04
C ASN A 60 36.48 7.10 1.36
N ASN A 61 36.92 8.02 0.49
CA ASN A 61 38.21 7.92 -0.18
C ASN A 61 39.42 7.99 0.77
N LEU A 62 39.26 8.62 1.95
CA LEU A 62 40.31 8.65 2.97
C LEU A 62 40.59 7.25 3.52
N GLY A 63 39.59 6.37 3.54
CA GLY A 63 39.74 5.01 4.03
C GLY A 63 40.87 4.24 3.34
N ASN A 64 41.11 4.46 2.04
CA ASN A 64 42.23 3.83 1.34
C ASN A 64 43.57 4.51 1.61
N LEU A 65 43.57 5.84 1.76
CA LEU A 65 44.80 6.62 2.01
C LEU A 65 45.40 6.31 3.39
N MET A 66 44.56 6.03 4.38
CA MET A 66 44.98 5.85 5.76
C MET A 66 45.45 4.43 6.10
N LYS A 67 45.29 3.45 5.19
CA LYS A 67 45.65 2.03 5.46
C LYS A 67 47.12 1.83 5.82
N THR A 68 48.01 2.68 5.30
CA THR A 68 49.46 2.60 5.49
C THR A 68 49.98 3.60 6.53
N MET A 69 49.09 4.41 7.12
CA MET A 69 49.46 5.44 8.09
C MET A 69 49.53 4.86 9.52
N GLY A 70 50.42 5.41 10.34
CA GLY A 70 50.41 5.14 11.77
C GLY A 70 49.20 5.77 12.48
N PRO A 71 48.81 5.30 13.68
CA PRO A 71 47.60 5.78 14.37
C PRO A 71 47.55 7.31 14.59
N GLY A 72 48.65 7.93 15.01
CA GLY A 72 48.72 9.38 15.21
C GLY A 72 48.54 10.16 13.91
N SER A 73 49.32 9.82 12.88
CA SER A 73 49.19 10.43 11.56
C SER A 73 47.81 10.23 10.93
N CYS A 74 47.16 9.10 11.20
CA CYS A 74 45.80 8.82 10.74
C CYS A 74 44.80 9.79 11.37
N HIS A 75 44.88 10.00 12.68
CA HIS A 75 44.03 10.97 13.39
C HIS A 75 44.24 12.40 12.88
N ASP A 76 45.50 12.84 12.71
CA ASP A 76 45.81 14.18 12.23
C ASP A 76 45.26 14.43 10.82
N VAL A 77 45.34 13.42 9.94
CA VAL A 77 44.78 13.50 8.59
C VAL A 77 43.24 13.61 8.65
N LEU A 78 42.57 12.77 9.44
CA LEU A 78 41.12 12.85 9.61
C LEU A 78 40.66 14.22 10.12
N ASP A 79 41.32 14.73 11.17
CA ASP A 79 40.94 15.99 11.79
C ASP A 79 41.12 17.18 10.84
N ASN A 80 42.20 17.17 10.05
CA ASN A 80 42.42 18.18 9.01
C ASN A 80 41.34 18.13 7.92
N HIS A 81 40.96 16.93 7.46
CA HIS A 81 39.91 16.78 6.44
C HIS A 81 38.54 17.22 6.97
N PHE A 82 38.16 16.80 8.19
CA PHE A 82 36.90 17.20 8.81
C PHE A 82 36.84 18.70 9.11
N SER A 83 37.94 19.27 9.58
CA SER A 83 38.08 20.71 9.81
C SER A 83 37.93 21.51 8.52
N PHE A 84 38.59 21.08 7.44
CA PHE A 84 38.45 21.68 6.12
C PHE A 84 37.01 21.56 5.58
N TRP A 85 36.38 20.41 5.74
CA TRP A 85 34.97 20.21 5.36
C TRP A 85 34.03 21.14 6.13
N ASN A 86 34.26 21.33 7.43
CA ASN A 86 33.50 22.29 8.24
C ASN A 86 33.73 23.74 7.76
N TRP A 87 34.96 24.12 7.44
CA TRP A 87 35.27 25.42 6.86
C TRP A 87 34.52 25.64 5.53
N LEU A 88 34.51 24.65 4.63
CA LEU A 88 33.75 24.70 3.37
C LEU A 88 32.25 24.90 3.62
N LYS A 89 31.68 24.21 4.63
CA LYS A 89 30.29 24.44 5.02
C LYS A 89 30.06 25.87 5.47
N TYR A 90 30.92 26.42 6.33
CA TYR A 90 30.78 27.78 6.85
C TYR A 90 30.80 28.82 5.73
N ILE A 91 31.80 28.77 4.84
CA ILE A 91 31.90 29.75 3.74
C ILE A 91 30.81 29.56 2.68
N GLY A 92 30.31 28.33 2.50
CA GLY A 92 29.24 28.00 1.57
C GLY A 92 27.83 28.24 2.10
N MET A 93 27.68 28.36 3.43
CA MET A 93 26.39 28.32 4.11
C MET A 93 25.43 29.39 3.61
N GLY A 94 25.88 30.65 3.50
CA GLY A 94 25.02 31.74 3.04
C GLY A 94 24.46 31.50 1.63
N LYS A 95 25.31 31.02 0.70
CA LYS A 95 24.91 30.70 -0.68
C LYS A 95 23.94 29.51 -0.73
N ALA A 96 24.20 28.47 0.05
CA ALA A 96 23.30 27.32 0.14
C ALA A 96 21.94 27.71 0.75
N LEU A 97 21.92 28.48 1.84
CA LEU A 97 20.69 28.90 2.52
C LEU A 97 19.83 29.79 1.63
N ILE A 98 20.40 30.75 0.90
CA ILE A 98 19.59 31.60 0.00
C ILE A 98 18.96 30.81 -1.15
N GLN A 99 19.67 29.81 -1.68
CA GLN A 99 19.14 28.93 -2.72
C GLN A 99 18.00 28.05 -2.18
N LYS A 100 18.21 27.44 -1.01
CA LYS A 100 17.18 26.64 -0.32
C LYS A 100 15.96 27.48 0.04
N TYR A 101 16.15 28.71 0.51
CA TYR A 101 15.07 29.64 0.82
C TYR A 101 14.22 29.98 -0.40
N LYS A 102 14.85 30.30 -1.54
CA LYS A 102 14.14 30.54 -2.81
C LYS A 102 13.34 29.31 -3.26
N ALA A 103 13.93 28.12 -3.17
CA ALA A 103 13.23 26.87 -3.47
C ALA A 103 12.04 26.65 -2.52
N ALA A 104 12.24 26.88 -1.22
CA ALA A 104 11.20 26.73 -0.20
C ALA A 104 10.03 27.70 -0.41
N ILE A 105 10.27 28.95 -0.83
CA ILE A 105 9.19 29.88 -1.19
C ILE A 105 8.36 29.33 -2.36
N TRP A 106 9.05 28.85 -3.40
CA TRP A 106 8.38 28.31 -4.58
C TRP A 106 7.54 27.08 -4.21
N GLU A 107 8.12 26.12 -3.48
CA GLU A 107 7.40 24.92 -3.03
C GLU A 107 6.24 25.28 -2.10
N ARG A 108 6.43 26.22 -1.16
CA ARG A 108 5.35 26.72 -0.29
C ARG A 108 4.18 27.23 -1.12
N ASN A 109 4.43 28.04 -2.15
CA ASN A 109 3.35 28.61 -2.96
C ASN A 109 2.55 27.52 -3.69
N VAL A 110 3.23 26.48 -4.20
CA VAL A 110 2.58 25.32 -4.82
C VAL A 110 1.72 24.56 -3.81
N GLN A 111 2.26 24.30 -2.60
CA GLN A 111 1.54 23.57 -1.56
C GLN A 111 0.34 24.36 -1.02
N VAL A 112 0.50 25.68 -0.83
CA VAL A 112 -0.59 26.57 -0.38
C VAL A 112 -1.72 26.60 -1.40
N GLU A 113 -1.40 26.70 -2.69
CA GLU A 113 -2.41 26.70 -3.73
C GLU A 113 -3.11 25.33 -3.85
N GLY A 114 -2.35 24.24 -3.78
CA GLY A 114 -2.90 22.89 -3.77
C GLY A 114 -3.83 22.64 -2.57
N HIS A 115 -3.41 23.06 -1.37
CA HIS A 115 -4.23 22.99 -0.16
C HIS A 115 -5.51 23.81 -0.31
N ARG A 116 -5.40 25.09 -0.74
CA ARG A 116 -6.56 25.95 -0.99
C ARG A 116 -7.55 25.30 -1.95
N GLY A 117 -7.07 24.81 -3.09
CA GLY A 117 -7.90 24.13 -4.07
C GLY A 117 -8.63 22.93 -3.48
N LEU A 118 -7.95 22.07 -2.72
CA LEU A 118 -8.57 20.94 -2.05
C LEU A 118 -9.62 21.39 -1.02
N SER A 119 -9.27 22.30 -0.11
CA SER A 119 -10.16 22.78 0.95
C SER A 119 -11.43 23.44 0.40
N THR A 120 -11.34 24.16 -0.72
CA THR A 120 -12.54 24.78 -1.33
C THR A 120 -13.55 23.79 -1.90
N ASN A 121 -13.14 22.55 -2.17
CA ASN A 121 -14.01 21.51 -2.71
C ASN A 121 -14.53 20.54 -1.63
N LEU A 122 -14.20 20.78 -0.37
CA LEU A 122 -14.62 19.94 0.76
C LEU A 122 -15.63 20.67 1.65
N PRO A 123 -16.49 19.95 2.39
CA PRO A 123 -17.38 20.56 3.37
C PRO A 123 -16.60 21.40 4.38
N VAL A 124 -17.07 22.63 4.63
CA VAL A 124 -16.38 23.59 5.51
C VAL A 124 -16.19 23.04 6.92
N ASP A 125 -17.20 22.34 7.44
CA ASP A 125 -17.14 21.74 8.77
C ASP A 125 -16.06 20.66 8.87
N LEU A 126 -15.87 19.86 7.80
CA LEU A 126 -14.84 18.83 7.73
C LEU A 126 -13.44 19.46 7.73
N VAL A 127 -13.24 20.51 6.93
CA VAL A 127 -11.95 21.24 6.90
C VAL A 127 -11.63 21.82 8.28
N ALA A 128 -12.61 22.44 8.94
CA ALA A 128 -12.42 23.03 10.26
C ALA A 128 -12.07 21.97 11.33
N GLN A 129 -12.70 20.79 11.28
CA GLN A 129 -12.37 19.67 12.17
C GLN A 129 -10.93 19.18 11.95
N TRP A 130 -10.51 19.02 10.69
CA TRP A 130 -9.15 18.59 10.35
C TRP A 130 -8.09 19.61 10.75
N ASP A 131 -8.35 20.91 10.57
CA ASP A 131 -7.45 21.98 11.00
C ASP A 131 -7.23 21.93 12.52
N LEU A 132 -8.29 21.72 13.30
CA LEU A 132 -8.20 21.57 14.75
C LEU A 132 -7.34 20.36 15.15
N LEU A 133 -7.61 19.18 14.56
CA LEU A 133 -6.83 17.97 14.83
C LEU A 133 -5.34 18.15 14.50
N CYS A 134 -5.02 18.81 13.38
CA CYS A 134 -3.64 19.07 12.99
C CYS A 134 -2.94 20.03 13.97
N VAL A 135 -3.63 21.09 14.40
CA VAL A 135 -3.08 22.06 15.37
C VAL A 135 -2.87 21.44 16.74
N GLU A 136 -3.82 20.63 17.22
CA GLU A 136 -3.68 19.87 18.48
C GLU A 136 -2.50 18.91 18.40
N TRP A 137 -2.41 18.13 17.31
CA TRP A 137 -1.27 17.24 17.06
C TRP A 137 0.06 17.98 17.06
N GLU A 138 0.19 19.09 16.33
CA GLU A 138 1.44 19.85 16.23
C GLU A 138 1.90 20.42 17.57
N ASN A 139 0.95 20.89 18.40
CA ASN A 139 1.25 21.56 19.66
C ASN A 139 1.47 20.58 20.83
N ASP A 140 1.04 19.34 20.70
CA ASP A 140 1.27 18.31 21.71
C ASP A 140 2.77 18.01 21.90
N THR A 141 3.15 17.70 23.15
CA THR A 141 4.54 17.38 23.50
C THR A 141 4.88 15.92 23.22
N PHE A 142 6.17 15.60 23.06
CA PHE A 142 6.59 14.21 22.99
C PHE A 142 6.65 13.59 24.41
N PRO A 143 6.14 12.36 24.63
CA PRO A 143 5.47 11.49 23.66
C PRO A 143 4.05 11.97 23.31
N LYS A 144 3.69 11.91 22.01
CA LYS A 144 2.38 12.33 21.53
C LYS A 144 1.26 11.52 22.19
N SER A 145 0.35 12.22 22.84
CA SER A 145 -0.82 11.73 23.58
C SER A 145 -2.13 11.88 22.79
N VAL A 146 -2.18 12.84 21.87
CA VAL A 146 -3.36 13.10 21.03
C VAL A 146 -3.43 12.16 19.82
N GLU A 147 -4.61 12.08 19.23
CA GLU A 147 -4.88 11.29 18.02
C GLU A 147 -4.01 11.78 16.86
N ASN A 148 -3.51 10.84 16.04
CA ASN A 148 -2.70 11.19 14.89
C ASN A 148 -3.57 11.37 13.63
N PRO A 149 -3.81 12.61 13.15
CA PRO A 149 -4.60 12.83 11.95
C PRO A 149 -3.93 12.29 10.67
N PHE A 150 -2.62 12.04 10.71
CA PHE A 150 -1.86 11.52 9.56
C PHE A 150 -1.71 10.00 9.57
N HIS A 151 -2.28 9.32 10.57
CA HIS A 151 -2.41 7.88 10.56
C HIS A 151 -3.76 7.54 9.95
N VAL A 152 -3.73 6.87 8.81
CA VAL A 152 -4.93 6.24 8.28
C VAL A 152 -4.93 4.83 8.83
N ASP A 153 -5.80 4.57 9.79
CA ASP A 153 -6.12 3.20 10.16
C ASP A 153 -6.65 2.52 8.90
N GLY A 154 -6.25 1.27 8.64
CA GLY A 154 -6.84 0.48 7.57
C GLY A 154 -8.29 0.22 7.93
N GLU A 155 -9.19 1.18 7.67
CA GLU A 155 -10.63 1.07 7.93
C GLU A 155 -11.27 -0.09 7.17
N PHE A 156 -10.55 -0.64 6.19
CA PHE A 156 -10.97 -1.77 5.39
C PHE A 156 -10.14 -2.99 5.77
N LEU A 157 -10.81 -4.01 6.30
CA LEU A 157 -10.25 -5.34 6.44
C LEU A 157 -9.77 -5.81 5.07
N SER A 158 -8.53 -6.29 4.99
CA SER A 158 -8.01 -6.93 3.79
C SER A 158 -8.74 -8.24 3.51
N LYS A 159 -8.74 -8.71 2.25
CA LYS A 159 -9.32 -10.02 1.89
C LYS A 159 -8.88 -11.13 2.85
N LYS A 160 -7.59 -11.16 3.24
CA LYS A 160 -7.04 -12.15 4.15
C LYS A 160 -7.58 -12.06 5.57
N GLU A 161 -7.85 -10.84 6.06
CA GLU A 161 -8.39 -10.65 7.41
C GLU A 161 -9.85 -11.09 7.48
N VAL A 162 -10.66 -10.81 6.46
CA VAL A 162 -12.04 -11.32 6.39
C VAL A 162 -12.10 -12.82 6.17
N GLU A 163 -11.20 -13.38 5.35
CA GLU A 163 -11.05 -14.84 5.25
C GLU A 163 -10.74 -15.47 6.61
N LYS A 164 -9.83 -14.86 7.39
CA LYS A 164 -9.51 -15.33 8.74
C LYS A 164 -10.69 -15.21 9.70
N GLU A 165 -11.43 -14.11 9.66
CA GLU A 165 -12.63 -13.90 10.49
C GLU A 165 -13.71 -14.95 10.17
N LEU A 166 -13.95 -15.23 8.89
CA LEU A 166 -14.89 -16.27 8.46
C LEU A 166 -14.43 -17.67 8.87
N GLU A 167 -13.12 -17.96 8.82
CA GLU A 167 -12.57 -19.22 9.33
C GLU A 167 -12.78 -19.36 10.85
N GLU A 168 -12.54 -18.30 11.63
CA GLU A 168 -12.78 -18.27 13.08
C GLU A 168 -14.27 -18.44 13.43
N GLU A 169 -15.18 -17.77 12.71
CA GLU A 169 -16.63 -17.94 12.85
C GLU A 169 -17.07 -19.39 12.59
N GLU A 170 -16.50 -20.04 11.58
CA GLU A 170 -16.77 -21.44 11.24
C GLU A 170 -16.21 -22.41 12.31
N GLU A 171 -15.03 -22.12 12.87
CA GLU A 171 -14.46 -22.88 13.99
C GLU A 171 -15.32 -22.76 15.26
N GLU A 172 -15.78 -21.55 15.60
CA GLU A 172 -16.70 -21.34 16.71
C GLU A 172 -18.02 -22.08 16.50
N ARG A 173 -18.57 -22.05 15.29
CA ARG A 173 -19.80 -22.75 14.93
C ARG A 173 -19.64 -24.25 15.10
N LYS A 174 -18.49 -24.82 14.68
CA LYS A 174 -18.15 -26.23 14.93
C LYS A 174 -18.04 -26.54 16.42
N HIS A 175 -17.38 -25.67 17.19
CA HIS A 175 -17.24 -25.83 18.65
C HIS A 175 -18.61 -25.82 19.36
N LYS A 176 -19.55 -24.98 18.89
CA LYS A 176 -20.93 -24.90 19.39
C LYS A 176 -21.82 -26.07 18.92
N GLY A 177 -21.28 -27.06 18.19
CA GLY A 177 -22.01 -28.23 17.71
C GLY A 177 -22.79 -28.02 16.41
N GLY A 178 -22.43 -27.01 15.61
CA GLY A 178 -23.05 -26.75 14.32
C GLY A 178 -22.84 -27.86 13.30
N VAL A 179 -23.82 -28.05 12.41
CA VAL A 179 -23.79 -29.10 11.37
C VAL A 179 -22.67 -28.81 10.36
N VAL A 180 -21.74 -29.74 10.18
CA VAL A 180 -20.72 -29.69 9.11
C VAL A 180 -21.28 -30.40 7.88
N ARG A 181 -21.49 -29.65 6.79
CA ARG A 181 -22.10 -30.19 5.56
C ARG A 181 -21.07 -30.86 4.62
N HIS A 182 -19.84 -30.37 4.61
CA HIS A 182 -18.75 -30.90 3.76
C HIS A 182 -17.37 -30.61 4.39
N ALA A 183 -16.31 -31.26 3.89
CA ALA A 183 -14.94 -31.01 4.31
C ALA A 183 -14.47 -29.56 3.99
N THR A 184 -14.86 -29.04 2.82
CA THR A 184 -14.74 -27.62 2.44
C THR A 184 -15.86 -26.83 3.10
N SER A 185 -15.55 -25.77 3.85
CA SER A 185 -16.50 -24.88 4.50
C SER A 185 -17.19 -23.91 3.53
N ALA A 186 -18.25 -23.23 3.98
CA ALA A 186 -19.08 -22.35 3.15
C ALA A 186 -18.32 -21.12 2.62
N ASP A 187 -17.49 -20.52 3.46
CA ASP A 187 -16.56 -19.44 3.13
C ASP A 187 -15.56 -19.87 2.03
N LYS A 188 -14.92 -21.03 2.19
CA LYS A 188 -13.99 -21.59 1.19
C LYS A 188 -14.67 -21.90 -0.14
N PHE A 189 -15.92 -22.35 -0.10
CA PHE A 189 -16.72 -22.53 -1.30
C PHE A 189 -16.96 -21.21 -2.05
N LEU A 190 -17.27 -20.12 -1.33
CA LEU A 190 -17.45 -18.79 -1.93
C LEU A 190 -16.13 -18.24 -2.49
N ILE A 191 -15.02 -18.37 -1.75
CA ILE A 191 -13.70 -17.93 -2.20
C ILE A 191 -13.30 -18.63 -3.50
N LEU A 192 -13.45 -19.96 -3.56
CA LEU A 192 -13.20 -20.73 -4.78
C LEU A 192 -14.08 -20.29 -5.96
N GLY A 193 -15.35 -19.98 -5.70
CA GLY A 193 -16.28 -19.48 -6.71
C GLY A 193 -15.89 -18.10 -7.25
N LEU A 194 -15.50 -17.18 -6.38
CA LEU A 194 -15.04 -15.83 -6.75
C LEU A 194 -13.70 -15.87 -7.51
N GLU A 195 -12.77 -16.74 -7.11
CA GLU A 195 -11.49 -16.94 -7.81
C GLU A 195 -11.69 -17.55 -9.21
N LEU A 196 -12.62 -18.49 -9.34
CA LEU A 196 -13.02 -19.05 -10.63
C LEU A 196 -13.64 -17.97 -11.53
N GLU A 197 -14.52 -17.13 -10.99
CA GLU A 197 -15.10 -16.01 -11.74
C GLU A 197 -14.04 -15.00 -12.20
N GLU A 198 -13.10 -14.65 -11.32
CA GLU A 198 -11.99 -13.75 -11.65
C GLU A 198 -11.11 -14.35 -12.76
N SER A 199 -10.85 -15.65 -12.69
CA SER A 199 -10.07 -16.39 -13.71
C SER A 199 -10.79 -16.41 -15.06
N GLN A 200 -12.12 -16.67 -15.07
CA GLN A 200 -12.94 -16.55 -16.29
C GLN A 200 -12.87 -15.13 -16.88
N ARG A 201 -13.00 -14.08 -16.05
CA ARG A 201 -12.93 -12.67 -16.51
C ARG A 201 -11.56 -12.31 -17.09
N LYS A 202 -10.47 -12.77 -16.47
CA LYS A 202 -9.09 -12.57 -16.97
C LYS A 202 -8.93 -13.19 -18.35
N VAL A 203 -9.38 -14.43 -18.52
CA VAL A 203 -9.37 -15.14 -19.80
C VAL A 203 -10.20 -14.42 -20.86
N ARG A 204 -11.44 -14.04 -20.56
CA ARG A 204 -12.29 -13.26 -21.49
C ARG A 204 -11.61 -11.96 -21.93
N THR A 205 -10.97 -11.25 -21.00
CA THR A 205 -10.27 -9.98 -21.29
C THR A 205 -9.05 -10.21 -22.19
N MET A 206 -8.30 -11.28 -21.96
CA MET A 206 -7.16 -11.66 -22.80
C MET A 206 -7.61 -12.07 -24.22
N ALA A 207 -8.65 -12.90 -24.32
CA ALA A 207 -9.24 -13.32 -25.58
C ALA A 207 -9.76 -12.13 -26.41
N ALA A 208 -10.40 -11.15 -25.75
CA ALA A 208 -10.88 -9.93 -26.42
C ALA A 208 -9.74 -9.01 -26.91
N LYS A 209 -8.62 -8.94 -26.18
CA LYS A 209 -7.46 -8.08 -26.54
C LYS A 209 -6.55 -8.71 -27.59
N HIS A 210 -6.44 -10.04 -27.61
CA HIS A 210 -5.61 -10.77 -28.56
C HIS A 210 -6.51 -11.52 -29.54
N THR A 211 -6.87 -10.86 -30.64
CA THR A 211 -7.93 -11.26 -31.59
C THR A 211 -7.79 -12.66 -32.23
N ASN A 212 -6.72 -13.43 -31.98
CA ASN A 212 -6.55 -14.78 -32.49
C ASN A 212 -5.43 -15.52 -31.73
N LYS A 213 -5.68 -15.94 -30.50
CA LYS A 213 -4.93 -17.07 -29.92
C LYS A 213 -5.85 -17.86 -29.02
N THR A 214 -6.01 -19.14 -29.35
CA THR A 214 -6.50 -20.19 -28.45
C THR A 214 -5.87 -19.98 -27.08
N LEU A 215 -6.66 -20.15 -26.01
CA LEU A 215 -6.13 -20.19 -24.65
C LEU A 215 -4.87 -21.06 -24.61
N THR A 216 -3.89 -20.65 -23.81
CA THR A 216 -2.72 -21.52 -23.60
C THR A 216 -3.26 -22.78 -22.91
N GLU A 217 -2.92 -23.99 -23.39
CA GLU A 217 -3.44 -25.26 -22.84
C GLU A 217 -3.39 -25.31 -21.30
N SER A 218 -2.34 -24.72 -20.70
CA SER A 218 -2.17 -24.59 -19.24
C SER A 218 -3.24 -23.74 -18.52
N GLN A 219 -3.85 -22.77 -19.19
CA GLN A 219 -4.91 -21.92 -18.61
C GLN A 219 -6.26 -22.64 -18.64
N ASP A 220 -6.54 -23.39 -19.73
CA ASP A 220 -7.73 -24.21 -19.84
C ASP A 220 -7.72 -25.36 -18.81
N THR A 221 -6.57 -26.02 -18.62
CA THR A 221 -6.43 -27.07 -17.60
C THR A 221 -6.66 -26.50 -16.19
N SER A 222 -6.13 -25.31 -15.89
CA SER A 222 -6.33 -24.67 -14.58
C SER A 222 -7.79 -24.28 -14.32
N LEU A 223 -8.50 -23.76 -15.33
CA LEU A 223 -9.92 -23.44 -15.22
C LEU A 223 -10.78 -24.69 -15.09
N MET A 224 -10.45 -25.76 -15.83
CA MET A 224 -11.09 -27.07 -15.67
C MET A 224 -10.90 -27.62 -14.27
N ASP A 225 -9.69 -27.57 -13.72
CA ASP A 225 -9.40 -28.07 -12.37
C ASP A 225 -10.17 -27.29 -11.29
N GLN A 226 -10.19 -25.96 -11.38
CA GLN A 226 -10.97 -25.12 -10.47
C GLN A 226 -12.48 -25.40 -10.58
N ARG A 227 -13.01 -25.57 -11.80
CA ARG A 227 -14.41 -25.94 -12.03
C ARG A 227 -14.73 -27.31 -11.44
N ASN A 228 -13.88 -28.30 -11.67
CA ASN A 228 -14.07 -29.67 -11.18
C ASN A 228 -14.05 -29.73 -9.65
N ALA A 229 -13.27 -28.86 -9.00
CA ALA A 229 -13.29 -28.71 -7.55
C ALA A 229 -14.55 -28.00 -7.03
N TRP A 230 -15.07 -27.02 -7.76
CA TRP A 230 -16.20 -26.19 -7.32
C TRP A 230 -17.59 -26.76 -7.65
N ALA A 231 -17.75 -27.41 -8.80
CA ALA A 231 -19.05 -27.89 -9.29
C ALA A 231 -19.75 -28.88 -8.33
N PRO A 232 -19.06 -29.86 -7.70
CA PRO A 232 -19.69 -30.76 -6.72
C PRO A 232 -20.18 -30.02 -5.46
N LEU A 233 -19.50 -28.94 -5.06
CA LEU A 233 -19.83 -28.17 -3.86
C LEU A 233 -21.12 -27.35 -4.03
N ARG A 234 -21.47 -26.95 -5.27
CA ARG A 234 -22.74 -26.26 -5.56
C ARG A 234 -23.95 -27.03 -5.05
N GLY A 235 -23.99 -28.36 -5.27
CA GLY A 235 -25.12 -29.19 -4.83
C GLY A 235 -25.29 -29.25 -3.31
N ILE A 236 -24.24 -28.93 -2.55
CA ILE A 236 -24.24 -28.96 -1.09
C ILE A 236 -24.63 -27.61 -0.50
N TYR A 237 -24.08 -26.52 -1.07
CA TYR A 237 -24.24 -25.16 -0.54
C TYR A 237 -25.40 -24.37 -1.17
N LEU A 238 -25.83 -24.74 -2.37
CA LEU A 238 -26.95 -24.14 -3.11
C LEU A 238 -28.04 -25.20 -3.37
N LEU A 239 -28.55 -25.79 -2.29
CA LEU A 239 -29.50 -26.93 -2.32
C LEU A 239 -30.74 -26.66 -3.19
N GLY A 240 -31.30 -25.44 -3.14
CA GLY A 240 -32.50 -25.10 -3.91
C GLY A 240 -32.21 -24.65 -5.34
N LEU A 241 -30.95 -24.58 -5.78
CA LEU A 241 -30.60 -24.07 -7.11
C LEU A 241 -31.13 -24.97 -8.23
N LEU A 242 -31.12 -26.29 -8.04
CA LEU A 242 -31.67 -27.23 -9.03
C LEU A 242 -33.16 -26.99 -9.25
N GLN A 243 -33.92 -26.80 -8.17
CA GLN A 243 -35.36 -26.53 -8.24
C GLN A 243 -35.61 -25.16 -8.86
N TYR A 244 -34.87 -24.13 -8.44
CA TYR A 244 -34.98 -22.79 -9.00
C TYR A 244 -34.70 -22.74 -10.50
N LEU A 245 -33.64 -23.41 -10.96
CA LEU A 245 -33.30 -23.49 -12.39
C LEU A 245 -34.36 -24.24 -13.21
N ALA A 246 -34.98 -25.27 -12.63
CA ALA A 246 -36.11 -25.97 -13.26
C ALA A 246 -37.34 -25.05 -13.39
N ASP A 247 -37.64 -24.27 -12.34
CA ASP A 247 -38.79 -23.35 -12.32
C ASP A 247 -38.64 -22.24 -13.37
N ILE A 248 -37.43 -21.70 -13.57
CA ILE A 248 -37.16 -20.67 -14.58
C ILE A 248 -36.86 -21.24 -15.98
N HIS A 249 -36.93 -22.56 -16.17
CA HIS A 249 -36.64 -23.25 -17.44
C HIS A 249 -35.24 -22.96 -18.02
N GLU A 250 -34.24 -22.73 -17.15
CA GLU A 250 -32.87 -22.42 -17.57
C GLU A 250 -31.99 -23.68 -17.47
N SER A 251 -31.98 -24.48 -18.54
CA SER A 251 -31.25 -25.76 -18.61
C SER A 251 -29.73 -25.62 -18.76
N ASN A 252 -29.24 -24.43 -19.13
CA ASN A 252 -27.83 -24.22 -19.50
C ASN A 252 -26.85 -24.12 -18.31
N GLY A 253 -27.34 -24.15 -17.06
CA GLY A 253 -26.53 -23.92 -15.86
C GLY A 253 -26.02 -25.17 -15.11
N LEU A 254 -26.40 -26.38 -15.55
CA LEU A 254 -26.24 -27.62 -14.79
C LEU A 254 -25.44 -28.73 -15.47
N SER A 255 -25.12 -28.60 -16.75
CA SER A 255 -24.41 -29.66 -17.47
C SER A 255 -22.93 -29.73 -17.05
N LEU A 256 -22.58 -30.81 -16.35
CA LEU A 256 -21.20 -31.28 -16.17
C LEU A 256 -20.62 -31.86 -17.46
N GLU A 257 -21.48 -32.14 -18.47
CA GLU A 257 -21.15 -32.89 -19.67
C GLU A 257 -20.99 -32.02 -20.94
N ASP A 258 -21.22 -30.71 -20.85
CA ASP A 258 -20.95 -29.81 -21.99
C ASP A 258 -19.45 -29.53 -22.09
N THR A 259 -18.75 -30.45 -22.75
CA THR A 259 -17.36 -30.31 -23.18
C THR A 259 -17.18 -29.31 -24.34
N ASP A 260 -18.27 -28.84 -24.95
CA ASP A 260 -18.28 -27.96 -26.13
C ASP A 260 -18.60 -26.48 -25.82
N LEU A 261 -18.87 -26.13 -24.56
CA LEU A 261 -19.04 -24.73 -24.16
C LEU A 261 -17.70 -24.16 -23.71
N ASN A 262 -17.34 -22.99 -24.28
CA ASN A 262 -16.26 -22.14 -23.78
C ASN A 262 -16.34 -22.04 -22.25
N LEU A 263 -15.35 -22.60 -21.55
CA LEU A 263 -15.33 -22.71 -20.09
C LEU A 263 -15.46 -21.35 -19.41
N GLU A 264 -14.98 -20.31 -20.09
CA GLU A 264 -15.05 -18.94 -19.67
C GLU A 264 -16.46 -18.34 -19.80
N ALA A 265 -17.38 -18.91 -20.60
CA ALA A 265 -18.73 -18.40 -20.82
C ALA A 265 -19.79 -19.01 -19.88
N ILE A 266 -19.44 -20.08 -19.15
CA ILE A 266 -20.35 -20.79 -18.25
C ILE A 266 -20.69 -19.90 -17.05
N LYS A 267 -22.01 -19.72 -16.83
CA LYS A 267 -22.53 -18.97 -15.68
C LYS A 267 -22.36 -19.82 -14.41
N LEU A 268 -21.59 -19.29 -13.45
CA LEU A 268 -21.26 -20.02 -12.23
C LEU A 268 -22.48 -20.16 -11.29
N TRP A 269 -23.34 -19.14 -11.22
CA TRP A 269 -24.44 -19.03 -10.25
C TRP A 269 -23.95 -18.92 -8.80
N LEU A 270 -23.39 -17.76 -8.45
CA LEU A 270 -23.15 -17.35 -7.08
C LEU A 270 -24.47 -16.89 -6.41
N PRO A 271 -24.57 -16.83 -5.06
CA PRO A 271 -25.77 -16.32 -4.38
C PRO A 271 -26.25 -14.95 -4.91
N SER A 272 -25.32 -14.04 -5.25
CA SER A 272 -25.58 -12.74 -5.89
C SER A 272 -26.25 -12.82 -7.27
N SER A 273 -26.16 -13.96 -7.96
CA SER A 273 -26.83 -14.21 -9.24
C SER A 273 -28.30 -14.63 -9.09
N VAL A 274 -28.76 -14.87 -7.86
CA VAL A 274 -30.14 -15.27 -7.52
C VAL A 274 -30.88 -14.04 -6.98
N PRO A 275 -32.14 -13.78 -7.40
CA PRO A 275 -32.94 -12.70 -6.84
C PRO A 275 -33.11 -12.82 -5.33
N ALA A 276 -33.09 -11.71 -4.61
CA ALA A 276 -33.17 -11.66 -3.14
C ALA A 276 -34.36 -12.47 -2.57
N ASP A 277 -35.51 -12.40 -3.24
CA ASP A 277 -36.74 -13.11 -2.85
C ASP A 277 -36.58 -14.64 -2.86
N SER A 278 -35.66 -15.16 -3.66
CA SER A 278 -35.39 -16.60 -3.82
C SER A 278 -34.11 -17.05 -3.13
N GLN A 279 -33.29 -16.15 -2.58
CA GLN A 279 -32.03 -16.52 -1.93
C GLN A 279 -32.25 -17.39 -0.70
N GLY A 280 -33.30 -17.12 0.09
CA GLY A 280 -33.61 -17.90 1.29
C GLY A 280 -34.06 -19.35 1.02
N SER A 281 -34.57 -19.66 -0.18
CA SER A 281 -34.93 -21.02 -0.58
C SER A 281 -33.81 -21.73 -1.34
N VAL A 282 -32.93 -20.98 -2.00
CA VAL A 282 -31.84 -21.51 -2.83
C VAL A 282 -30.56 -21.76 -2.05
N CYS A 283 -30.18 -20.82 -1.19
CA CYS A 283 -28.91 -20.81 -0.47
C CYS A 283 -29.07 -21.35 0.95
N ILE A 284 -27.99 -21.87 1.52
CA ILE A 284 -27.96 -22.10 2.97
C ILE A 284 -27.99 -20.75 3.72
N GLU A 285 -28.50 -20.80 4.96
CA GLU A 285 -28.51 -19.64 5.86
C GLU A 285 -27.12 -19.00 6.01
N GLY A 286 -27.07 -17.67 5.91
CA GLY A 286 -25.85 -16.85 6.03
C GLY A 286 -24.93 -16.84 4.80
N LEU A 287 -25.20 -17.64 3.76
CA LEU A 287 -24.34 -17.66 2.55
C LEU A 287 -24.36 -16.34 1.76
N PRO A 288 -25.51 -15.68 1.54
CA PRO A 288 -25.52 -14.38 0.85
C PRO A 288 -24.77 -13.29 1.62
N ASP A 289 -24.89 -13.26 2.95
CA ASP A 289 -24.21 -12.26 3.79
C ASP A 289 -22.68 -12.46 3.78
N MET A 290 -22.21 -13.71 3.80
CA MET A 290 -20.80 -14.03 3.63
C MET A 290 -20.27 -13.58 2.26
N GLU A 291 -21.06 -13.77 1.20
CA GLU A 291 -20.67 -13.31 -0.14
C GLU A 291 -20.59 -11.77 -0.20
N ASP A 292 -21.54 -11.06 0.39
CA ASP A 292 -21.57 -9.59 0.44
C ASP A 292 -20.35 -9.02 1.18
N ARG A 293 -19.95 -9.63 2.30
CA ARG A 293 -18.71 -9.31 3.02
C ARG A 293 -17.48 -9.48 2.12
N LEU A 294 -17.38 -10.62 1.43
CA LEU A 294 -16.26 -10.90 0.53
C LEU A 294 -16.22 -9.91 -0.66
N TRP A 295 -17.37 -9.56 -1.24
CA TRP A 295 -17.47 -8.55 -2.29
C TRP A 295 -17.03 -7.16 -1.83
N THR A 296 -17.54 -6.72 -0.68
CA THR A 296 -17.20 -5.42 -0.10
C THR A 296 -15.68 -5.27 0.07
N VAL A 297 -15.04 -6.31 0.59
CA VAL A 297 -13.59 -6.33 0.78
C VAL A 297 -12.83 -6.35 -0.54
N GLN A 298 -13.27 -7.15 -1.51
CA GLN A 298 -12.67 -7.14 -2.86
C GLN A 298 -12.76 -5.76 -3.53
N CYS A 299 -13.89 -5.06 -3.37
CA CYS A 299 -14.06 -3.70 -3.87
C CYS A 299 -13.09 -2.72 -3.20
N ASN A 300 -12.93 -2.82 -1.88
CA ASN A 300 -11.99 -1.98 -1.13
C ASN A 300 -10.53 -2.27 -1.55
N ASP A 301 -10.13 -3.53 -1.64
CA ASP A 301 -8.79 -3.94 -2.10
C ASP A 301 -8.53 -3.45 -3.53
N ALA A 302 -9.50 -3.57 -4.43
CA ALA A 302 -9.39 -3.06 -5.80
C ALA A 302 -9.24 -1.52 -5.84
N LEU A 303 -10.02 -0.80 -5.03
CA LEU A 303 -9.94 0.65 -4.91
C LEU A 303 -8.58 1.10 -4.38
N GLN A 304 -8.07 0.45 -3.33
CA GLN A 304 -6.74 0.70 -2.79
C GLN A 304 -5.65 0.42 -3.84
N GLY A 305 -5.79 -0.67 -4.62
CA GLY A 305 -4.90 -0.97 -5.73
C GLY A 305 -4.88 0.12 -6.80
N ILE A 306 -6.05 0.67 -7.16
CA ILE A 306 -6.16 1.79 -8.10
C ILE A 306 -5.49 3.05 -7.53
N TRP A 307 -5.79 3.42 -6.28
CA TRP A 307 -5.17 4.57 -5.61
C TRP A 307 -3.65 4.43 -5.57
N HIS A 308 -3.14 3.27 -5.19
CA HIS A 308 -1.71 2.99 -5.17
C HIS A 308 -1.09 3.14 -6.56
N MET A 309 -1.71 2.57 -7.60
CA MET A 309 -1.21 2.68 -8.98
C MET A 309 -1.23 4.12 -9.48
N LEU A 310 -2.28 4.89 -9.17
CA LEU A 310 -2.37 6.30 -9.53
C LEU A 310 -1.31 7.13 -8.82
N HIS A 311 -1.08 6.92 -7.53
CA HIS A 311 -0.01 7.57 -6.78
C HIS A 311 1.38 7.23 -7.35
N LEU A 312 1.64 5.96 -7.68
CA LEU A 312 2.88 5.55 -8.33
C LEU A 312 3.05 6.22 -9.70
N LYS A 313 2.02 6.20 -10.55
CA LYS A 313 2.06 6.86 -11.86
C LYS A 313 2.32 8.34 -11.74
N LEU A 314 1.63 9.02 -10.81
CA LEU A 314 1.83 10.43 -10.54
C LEU A 314 3.28 10.71 -10.13
N ARG A 315 3.83 9.94 -9.19
CA ARG A 315 5.23 10.07 -8.76
C ARG A 315 6.20 9.81 -9.92
N MET A 316 5.97 8.80 -10.74
CA MET A 316 6.79 8.50 -11.92
C MET A 316 6.77 9.65 -12.93
N VAL A 317 5.60 10.22 -13.21
CA VAL A 317 5.46 11.37 -14.12
C VAL A 317 6.15 12.60 -13.56
N GLN A 318 5.96 12.91 -12.27
CA GLN A 318 6.65 14.02 -11.60
C GLN A 318 8.17 13.82 -11.63
N PHE A 319 8.65 12.61 -11.32
CA PHE A 319 10.07 12.26 -11.39
C PHE A 319 10.62 12.44 -12.80
N LYS A 320 9.91 11.92 -13.82
CA LYS A 320 10.28 12.08 -15.23
C LYS A 320 10.35 13.56 -15.61
N ASN A 321 9.35 14.35 -15.26
CA ASN A 321 9.30 15.77 -15.60
C ASN A 321 10.39 16.61 -14.92
N LYS A 322 10.80 16.21 -13.70
CA LYS A 322 11.83 16.90 -12.91
C LYS A 322 13.25 16.47 -13.28
N ASN A 323 13.48 15.17 -13.50
CA ASN A 323 14.82 14.58 -13.59
C ASN A 323 15.22 14.17 -15.01
N THR A 324 14.27 13.82 -15.87
CA THR A 324 14.55 13.53 -17.29
C THR A 324 14.10 14.70 -18.16
N ARG A 325 14.90 15.78 -18.17
CA ARG A 325 14.88 16.79 -19.23
C ARG A 325 16.21 16.73 -19.95
N GLY A 326 16.19 16.44 -21.25
CA GLY A 326 17.34 16.66 -22.14
C GLY A 326 18.28 15.48 -22.41
N GLN A 327 17.91 14.22 -22.18
CA GLN A 327 18.59 13.13 -22.90
C GLN A 327 18.08 13.13 -24.35
N GLN A 328 18.72 13.93 -25.21
CA GLN A 328 18.74 13.57 -26.63
C GLN A 328 19.32 12.17 -26.70
N ALA A 329 18.58 11.23 -27.29
CA ALA A 329 19.17 9.98 -27.74
C ALA A 329 20.37 10.37 -28.61
N THR A 330 21.59 10.15 -28.12
CA THR A 330 22.80 10.29 -28.91
C THR A 330 22.74 9.22 -29.99
N GLY A 331 22.07 9.54 -31.08
CA GLY A 331 22.07 8.78 -32.32
C GLY A 331 23.47 8.86 -32.95
N ASN A 332 23.92 7.69 -33.40
CA ASN A 332 25.07 7.47 -34.28
C ASN A 332 26.46 7.78 -33.72
N ARG A 333 27.00 6.81 -32.97
CA ARG A 333 28.43 6.49 -33.08
C ARG A 333 28.63 5.64 -34.35
N ARG A 334 28.74 6.29 -35.51
CA ARG A 334 29.32 5.64 -36.70
C ARG A 334 30.81 5.44 -36.39
N LEU A 335 31.22 4.19 -36.25
CA LEU A 335 32.60 3.78 -36.38
C LEU A 335 33.03 4.11 -37.82
N GLY A 336 33.80 5.19 -37.96
CA GLY A 336 34.59 5.46 -39.15
C GLY A 336 35.93 4.75 -38.98
N SER A 337 36.25 3.96 -40.00
CA SER A 337 37.49 3.22 -40.32
C SER A 337 38.79 3.77 -39.76
#